data_AF-A0A2M6P0F7-F1
#
_entry.id   AF-A0A2M6P0F7-F1
#
_cell.length_a   1.000
_cell.length_b   1.000
_cell.length_c   1.000
_cell.angle_alpha   90.00
_cell.angle_beta   90.00
_cell.angle_gamma   90.00
#
_symmetry.space_group_name_H-M   'P 1'
#
loop_
_entity.id
_entity.type
_entity.pdbx_description
1 polymer ?
#
loop_
_entity_poly.entity_id
_entity_poly.type
_entity_poly.pdbx_seq_one_letter_code
_entity_poly.pdbx_strand_id
1 'polypeptide(L)'
;MKKEKYTFIRDQYRKHRGDYSRFLHIYCDSCEKPLFLYQKDGPGELKRMYIDRILAPKVIYKKGDFICPHCSKVRGTCYIYEKEKRKAIRLYQGAIIKKIGKGVFPFSKE
;
A
#
# COMPACT_ATOMS: atom_id res chain seq x y z
N MET A 1 -3.89 -18.35 11.25
CA MET A 1 -4.19 -17.87 9.88
C MET A 1 -3.12 -18.41 8.94
N LYS A 2 -3.50 -18.97 7.77
CA LYS A 2 -2.52 -19.43 6.78
C LYS A 2 -1.82 -18.22 6.16
N LYS A 3 -0.49 -18.28 6.04
CA LYS A 3 0.31 -17.26 5.34
C LYS A 3 0.19 -17.52 3.84
N GLU A 4 -0.25 -16.52 3.09
CA GLU A 4 -0.36 -16.55 1.64
C GLU A 4 0.80 -15.78 1.02
N LYS A 5 1.36 -16.34 -0.07
CA LYS A 5 2.42 -15.71 -0.85
C LYS A 5 1.82 -15.09 -2.11
N TYR A 6 2.09 -13.82 -2.33
CA TYR A 6 1.58 -13.03 -3.44
C TYR A 6 2.67 -12.88 -4.50
N THR A 7 2.26 -12.84 -5.75
CA THR A 7 3.11 -12.51 -6.90
C THR A 7 2.90 -11.05 -7.31
N PHE A 8 3.88 -10.47 -8.00
CA PHE A 8 3.71 -9.13 -8.55
C PHE A 8 2.61 -9.09 -9.61
N ILE A 9 1.77 -8.06 -9.53
CA ILE A 9 0.87 -7.65 -10.61
C ILE A 9 1.74 -7.16 -11.77
N ARG A 10 1.57 -7.78 -12.93
CA ARG A 10 2.30 -7.45 -14.16
C ARG A 10 1.34 -6.79 -15.15
N ASP A 11 1.47 -5.49 -15.34
CA ASP A 11 0.66 -4.72 -16.28
C ASP A 11 1.48 -3.60 -16.94
N GLN A 12 0.82 -2.82 -17.81
CA GLN A 12 1.42 -1.67 -18.49
C GLN A 12 1.99 -0.61 -17.54
N TYR A 13 1.39 -0.41 -16.36
CA TYR A 13 1.84 0.59 -15.40
C TYR A 13 3.16 0.19 -14.73
N ARG A 14 3.36 -1.12 -14.52
CA ARG A 14 4.66 -1.65 -14.10
C ARG A 14 5.71 -1.47 -15.19
N LYS A 15 5.37 -1.79 -16.44
CA LYS A 15 6.29 -1.63 -17.60
C LYS A 15 6.74 -0.18 -17.78
N HIS A 16 5.81 0.77 -17.72
CA HIS A 16 6.11 2.22 -17.82
C HIS A 16 7.04 2.73 -16.70
N ARG A 17 7.25 1.96 -15.64
CA ARG A 17 8.13 2.30 -14.51
C ARG A 17 9.41 1.44 -14.47
N GLY A 18 9.80 0.89 -15.62
CA GLY A 18 11.05 0.16 -15.80
C GLY A 18 11.03 -1.28 -15.29
N ASP A 19 9.85 -1.89 -15.18
CA ASP A 19 9.63 -3.29 -14.75
C ASP A 19 10.19 -3.68 -13.37
N TYR A 20 10.68 -2.71 -12.62
CA TYR A 20 11.13 -2.89 -11.25
C TYR A 20 9.94 -2.79 -10.29
N SER A 21 9.73 -3.83 -9.48
CA SER A 21 8.72 -3.84 -8.43
C SER A 21 9.28 -4.47 -7.16
N ARG A 22 8.83 -3.99 -6.00
CA ARG A 22 9.13 -4.60 -4.70
C ARG A 22 7.91 -4.66 -3.82
N PHE A 23 7.85 -5.67 -2.96
CA PHE A 23 6.82 -5.76 -1.94
C PHE A 23 7.18 -4.89 -0.75
N LEU A 24 6.20 -4.13 -0.26
CA LEU A 24 6.27 -3.34 0.94
C LEU A 24 5.22 -3.84 1.93
N HIS A 25 5.68 -4.18 3.13
CA HIS A 25 4.83 -4.37 4.29
C HIS A 25 4.55 -3.00 4.88
N ILE A 26 3.28 -2.60 4.85
CA ILE A 26 2.83 -1.30 5.33
C ILE A 26 2.25 -1.48 6.72
N TYR A 27 2.74 -0.68 7.66
CA TYR A 27 2.29 -0.64 9.04
C TYR A 27 1.74 0.74 9.37
N CYS A 28 0.85 0.77 10.34
CA CYS A 28 0.36 2.02 10.90
C CYS A 28 1.46 2.67 11.73
N ASP A 29 1.74 3.95 11.50
CA ASP A 29 2.78 4.63 12.29
C ASP A 29 2.42 4.74 13.78
N SER A 30 1.15 5.01 14.14
CA SER A 30 0.83 5.25 15.56
C SER A 30 0.46 4.00 16.37
N CYS A 31 0.05 2.89 15.75
CA CYS A 31 -0.23 1.66 16.50
C CYS A 31 0.65 0.49 16.06
N GLU A 32 1.54 0.71 15.10
CA GLU A 32 2.52 -0.24 14.58
C GLU A 32 1.96 -1.55 14.01
N LYS A 33 0.63 -1.69 13.96
CA LYS A 33 -0.03 -2.88 13.44
C LYS A 33 0.08 -2.95 11.92
N PRO A 34 0.20 -4.17 11.35
CA PRO A 34 0.22 -4.38 9.92
C PRO A 34 -1.10 -3.89 9.30
N LEU A 35 -1.00 -3.07 8.25
CA LEU A 35 -2.15 -2.56 7.52
C LEU A 35 -2.42 -3.41 6.29
N PHE A 36 -1.44 -3.51 5.39
CA PHE A 36 -1.56 -4.26 4.14
C PHE A 36 -0.22 -4.47 3.43
N LEU A 37 -0.19 -5.45 2.54
CA LEU A 37 0.87 -5.76 1.60
C LEU A 37 0.69 -4.91 0.34
N TYR A 38 1.73 -4.16 -0.03
CA TYR A 38 1.70 -3.24 -1.16
C TYR A 38 2.79 -3.56 -2.18
N GLN A 39 2.46 -3.45 -3.47
CA GLN A 39 3.45 -3.49 -4.54
C GLN A 39 3.88 -2.08 -4.93
N LYS A 40 5.15 -1.75 -4.70
CA LYS A 40 5.75 -0.51 -5.20
C LYS A 40 6.40 -0.76 -6.56
N ASP A 41 5.89 -0.09 -7.59
CA ASP A 41 6.49 -0.06 -8.92
C ASP A 41 7.43 1.15 -9.06
N GLY A 42 8.63 0.91 -9.58
CA GLY A 42 9.67 1.90 -9.85
C GLY A 42 10.53 2.30 -8.65
N PRO A 43 11.63 3.05 -8.88
CA PRO A 43 12.52 3.56 -7.84
C PRO A 43 11.90 4.72 -7.03
N GLY A 44 12.61 5.20 -6.00
CA GLY A 44 12.22 6.40 -5.23
C GLY A 44 11.29 6.19 -4.02
N GLU A 45 10.85 7.30 -3.44
CA GLU A 45 9.99 7.33 -2.25
C GLU A 45 8.51 7.08 -2.54
N LEU A 46 7.80 6.59 -1.53
CA LEU A 46 6.36 6.33 -1.62
C LEU A 46 5.58 7.59 -1.19
N LYS A 47 5.42 8.55 -2.11
CA LYS A 47 4.63 9.77 -1.88
C LYS A 47 3.12 9.55 -2.05
N ARG A 48 2.75 8.55 -2.85
CA ARG A 48 1.37 8.18 -3.18
C ARG A 48 1.26 6.67 -3.29
N MET A 49 0.08 6.13 -3.00
CA MET A 49 -0.19 4.71 -3.11
C MET A 49 -1.34 4.47 -4.08
N TYR A 50 -1.20 3.51 -4.99
CA TYR A 50 -2.29 3.15 -5.89
C TYR A 50 -3.13 2.04 -5.28
N ILE A 51 -4.45 2.19 -5.28
CA ILE A 51 -5.35 1.25 -4.58
C ILE A 51 -5.27 -0.14 -5.19
N ASP A 52 -5.14 -0.22 -6.51
CA ASP A 52 -5.02 -1.48 -7.26
C ASP A 52 -3.67 -2.20 -7.03
N ARG A 53 -2.72 -1.58 -6.32
CA ARG A 53 -1.44 -2.17 -5.90
C ARG A 53 -1.44 -2.70 -4.48
N ILE A 54 -2.57 -2.61 -3.80
CA ILE A 54 -2.75 -3.25 -2.50
C ILE A 54 -3.15 -4.70 -2.72
N LEU A 55 -2.29 -5.62 -2.29
CA LEU A 55 -2.44 -7.05 -2.54
C LEU A 55 -3.31 -7.72 -1.48
N ALA A 56 -3.07 -7.41 -0.20
CA ALA A 56 -3.84 -7.99 0.90
C ALA A 56 -3.69 -7.20 2.22
N PRO A 57 -4.74 -7.08 3.04
CA PRO A 57 -6.13 -7.29 2.67
C PRO A 57 -6.61 -6.16 1.76
N LYS A 58 -7.69 -6.38 0.99
CA LYS A 58 -8.32 -5.27 0.24
C LYS A 58 -8.82 -4.24 1.25
N VAL A 59 -8.28 -3.02 1.17
CA VAL A 59 -8.62 -1.95 2.10
C VAL A 59 -9.99 -1.40 1.74
N ILE A 60 -10.90 -1.39 2.72
CA ILE A 60 -12.19 -0.71 2.61
C ILE A 60 -11.96 0.74 2.99
N TYR A 61 -11.95 1.64 2.00
CA TYR A 61 -11.93 3.09 2.23
C TYR A 61 -13.36 3.57 2.49
N LYS A 62 -13.58 4.26 3.61
CA LYS A 62 -14.88 4.88 3.95
C LYS A 62 -14.79 6.38 3.68
N LYS A 63 -15.80 6.94 3.02
CA LYS A 63 -15.98 8.39 2.78
C LYS A 63 -14.82 9.12 2.07
N GLY A 64 -13.93 8.40 1.40
CA GLY A 64 -12.78 9.01 0.71
C GLY A 64 -11.53 9.17 1.57
N ASP A 65 -11.52 8.69 2.81
CA ASP A 65 -10.35 8.71 3.67
C ASP A 65 -9.77 7.31 3.90
N PHE A 66 -8.45 7.25 4.04
CA PHE A 66 -7.72 6.05 4.43
C PHE A 66 -7.58 6.02 5.96
N ILE A 67 -8.42 5.22 6.61
CA ILE A 67 -8.50 5.10 8.07
C ILE A 67 -7.85 3.78 8.52
N CYS A 68 -7.03 3.83 9.55
CA CYS A 68 -6.48 2.62 10.16
C CYS A 68 -7.59 1.83 10.88
N PRO A 69 -7.78 0.53 10.59
CA PRO A 69 -8.82 -0.28 11.23
C PRO A 69 -8.56 -0.58 12.71
N HIS A 70 -7.35 -0.35 13.21
CA HIS A 70 -6.96 -0.67 14.59
C HIS A 70 -6.96 0.52 15.55
N CYS A 71 -6.66 1.73 15.06
CA CYS A 71 -6.59 2.93 15.90
C CYS A 71 -7.52 4.06 15.44
N SER A 72 -8.31 3.81 14.38
CA SER A 72 -9.26 4.77 13.79
C SER A 72 -8.67 6.12 13.36
N LYS A 73 -7.33 6.28 13.34
CA LYS A 73 -6.66 7.49 12.84
C LYS A 73 -6.69 7.53 11.31
N VAL A 74 -6.96 8.72 10.78
CA VAL A 74 -6.85 9.02 9.35
C VAL A 74 -5.37 9.08 8.96
N ARG A 75 -5.00 8.35 7.91
CA ARG A 75 -3.62 8.20 7.42
C ARG A 75 -3.41 8.85 6.05
N GLY A 76 -4.48 9.19 5.37
CA GLY A 76 -4.43 9.86 4.09
C GLY A 76 -5.80 10.00 3.48
N THR A 77 -5.84 10.63 2.32
CA THR A 77 -7.07 10.89 1.57
C THR A 77 -7.00 10.15 0.23
N CYS A 78 -8.07 9.43 -0.09
CA CYS A 78 -8.27 8.76 -1.36
C CYS A 78 -8.71 9.78 -2.41
N TYR A 79 -8.09 9.75 -3.59
CA TYR A 79 -8.39 10.64 -4.69
C TYR A 79 -8.14 9.93 -6.03
N ILE A 80 -8.61 10.51 -7.12
CA ILE A 80 -8.30 10.02 -8.47
C ILE A 80 -7.09 10.80 -8.98
N TYR A 81 -6.02 10.09 -9.30
CA TYR A 81 -4.85 10.68 -9.94
C TYR A 81 -5.14 10.91 -11.42
N GLU A 82 -5.43 12.16 -11.78
CA GLU A 82 -5.92 12.56 -13.10
C GLU A 82 -5.03 12.10 -14.26
N LYS A 83 -3.71 12.19 -14.13
CA LYS A 83 -2.77 11.81 -15.21
C LYS A 83 -2.91 10.34 -15.62
N GLU A 84 -3.27 9.46 -14.69
CA GLU A 84 -3.47 8.03 -14.98
C GLU A 84 -4.95 7.62 -14.89
N LYS A 85 -5.86 8.53 -14.52
CA LYS A 85 -7.27 8.25 -14.13
C LYS A 85 -7.41 7.09 -13.13
N ARG A 86 -6.45 6.96 -12.20
CA ARG A 86 -6.36 5.84 -11.25
C ARG A 86 -6.65 6.26 -9.82
N LYS A 87 -7.34 5.40 -9.08
CA LYS A 87 -7.59 5.61 -7.65
C LYS A 87 -6.28 5.48 -6.88
N ALA A 88 -5.94 6.53 -6.14
CA ALA A 88 -4.74 6.62 -5.34
C ALA A 88 -5.06 7.15 -3.94
N ILE A 89 -4.13 6.94 -3.02
CA ILE A 89 -4.15 7.45 -1.66
C ILE A 89 -2.99 8.42 -1.52
N ARG A 90 -3.31 9.67 -1.19
CA ARG A 90 -2.33 10.67 -0.75
C ARG A 90 -2.11 10.46 0.74
N LEU A 91 -0.95 9.90 1.08
CA LEU A 91 -0.56 9.69 2.48
C LEU A 91 -0.17 11.01 3.13
N TYR A 92 -0.50 11.18 4.41
CA TYR A 92 0.09 12.24 5.22
C TYR A 92 1.54 11.90 5.57
N GLN A 93 2.35 12.93 5.81
CA GLN A 93 3.75 12.74 6.17
C GLN A 93 3.84 11.98 7.49
N GLY A 94 4.66 10.92 7.54
CA GLY A 94 4.76 10.06 8.72
C GLY A 94 3.52 9.22 9.01
N ALA A 95 2.55 9.11 8.10
CA ALA A 95 1.32 8.36 8.38
C ALA A 95 1.53 6.84 8.49
N ILE A 96 2.55 6.31 7.81
CA ILE A 96 2.79 4.88 7.68
C ILE A 96 4.28 4.55 7.82
N ILE A 97 4.55 3.34 8.31
CA ILE A 97 5.88 2.73 8.29
C ILE A 97 5.93 1.72 7.14
N LYS A 98 6.99 1.77 6.35
CA LYS A 98 7.22 0.88 5.19
C LYS A 98 8.42 -0.02 5.47
N LYS A 99 8.25 -1.34 5.39
CA LYS A 99 9.36 -2.32 5.41
C LYS A 99 9.37 -3.10 4.10
N ILE A 100 10.55 -3.42 3.57
CA ILE A 100 10.65 -4.29 2.37
C ILE A 100 10.30 -5.72 2.79
N GLY A 101 9.46 -6.38 2.02
CA GLY A 101 8.93 -7.71 2.33
C GLY A 101 9.14 -8.73 1.22
N LYS A 102 8.85 -10.00 1.53
CA LYS A 102 8.91 -11.14 0.59
C LYS A 102 7.57 -11.42 -0.12
N GLY A 103 6.59 -10.53 0.01
CA GLY A 103 5.27 -10.70 -0.61
C GLY A 103 4.38 -11.69 0.14
N VAL A 104 4.47 -11.77 1.47
CA VAL A 104 3.70 -12.73 2.27
C VAL A 104 2.76 -11.98 3.21
N PHE A 105 1.50 -12.42 3.28
CA PHE A 105 0.47 -11.84 4.16
C PHE A 105 -0.33 -12.96 4.88
N PRO A 106 -0.74 -12.82 6.15
CA PRO A 106 -0.40 -11.73 7.07
C PRO A 106 1.08 -11.76 7.46
N PHE A 107 1.65 -10.57 7.65
CA PHE A 107 3.01 -10.38 8.14
C PHE A 107 2.97 -9.84 9.57
N SER A 108 3.90 -10.30 10.39
CA SER A 108 4.09 -9.82 11.76
C SER A 108 5.28 -8.86 11.80
N LYS A 109 5.24 -7.88 12.69
CA LYS A 109 6.44 -7.10 13.04
C LYS A 109 7.30 -8.06 13.87
N GLU A 110 8.23 -8.75 13.21
CA GLU A 110 9.38 -9.38 13.87
C GLU A 110 10.22 -8.29 14.56
#